data_AF-A0A5K1D1B7-F1
#
_entry.id   AF-A0A5K1D1B7-F1
#
_cell.length_a   1.000
_cell.length_b   1.000
_cell.length_c   1.000
_cell.angle_alpha   90.00
_cell.angle_beta   90.00
_cell.angle_gamma   90.00
#
_symmetry.space_group_name_H-M   'P 1'
#
loop_
_entity.id
_entity.type
_entity.pdbx_description
1 polymer ?
#
loop_
_entity_poly.entity_id
_entity_poly.type
_entity_poly.pdbx_seq_one_letter_code
_entity_poly.pdbx_strand_id
1 'polypeptide(L)' 'AEEGEEDDEIKRLFKMGKKKNKKQERTAEETAMLVEQFMARLEVAAEEDAELNRQAKPAINKLKMLPMLTDVLS' A
#
# COMPACT_ATOMS: atom_id res chain seq x y z
N ALA A 1 15.32 -50.87 16.71
CA ALA A 1 14.71 -49.66 17.28
C ALA A 1 15.29 -48.48 16.53
N GLU A 2 14.65 -48.15 15.41
CA GLU A 2 15.05 -47.12 14.43
C GLU A 2 13.83 -46.22 14.14
N GLU A 3 12.89 -46.13 15.10
CA GLU A 3 11.62 -45.40 15.00
C GLU A 3 11.74 -43.95 15.52
N GLY A 4 12.96 -43.48 15.81
CA GLY A 4 13.22 -42.16 16.39
C GLY A 4 13.60 -41.06 15.39
N GLU A 5 14.02 -41.43 14.17
CA GLU A 5 14.52 -40.44 13.19
C GLU A 5 13.39 -39.86 12.31
N GLU A 6 12.36 -40.66 12.02
CA GLU A 6 11.23 -40.22 11.17
C GLU A 6 10.37 -39.14 11.85
N ASP A 7 10.14 -39.24 13.17
CA ASP A 7 9.30 -38.28 13.91
C ASP A 7 9.97 -36.89 14.00
N ASP A 8 11.30 -36.86 14.10
CA ASP A 8 12.06 -35.61 14.12
C ASP A 8 12.11 -34.92 12.74
N GLU A 9 12.10 -35.67 11.65
CA GLU A 9 12.03 -35.13 10.29
C GLU A 9 10.65 -34.52 10.01
N ILE A 10 9.58 -35.24 10.37
CA ILE A 10 8.20 -34.77 10.25
C ILE A 10 7.99 -33.50 11.08
N LYS A 11 8.52 -33.45 12.31
CA LYS A 11 8.42 -32.28 13.20
C LYS A 11 9.17 -31.06 12.68
N ARG A 12 10.28 -31.25 11.95
CA ARG A 12 10.99 -30.16 11.24
C ARG A 12 10.17 -29.63 10.06
N LEU A 13 9.55 -30.51 9.29
CA LEU A 13 8.65 -30.14 8.18
C LEU A 13 7.45 -29.31 8.70
N PHE A 14 6.81 -29.73 9.79
CA PHE A 14 5.71 -28.96 10.41
C PHE A 14 6.16 -27.65 11.08
N LYS A 15 7.43 -27.53 11.52
CA LYS A 15 8.00 -26.26 12.02
C LYS A 15 8.33 -25.29 10.89
N MET A 16 8.75 -25.76 9.71
CA MET A 16 8.96 -24.90 8.53
C MET A 16 7.65 -24.29 8.02
N GLY A 17 6.52 -25.01 8.12
CA GLY A 17 5.18 -24.48 7.81
C GLY A 17 4.65 -23.44 8.80
N LYS A 18 5.30 -23.27 9.97
CA LYS A 18 4.97 -22.27 11.00
C LYS A 18 5.84 -21.02 10.93
N LYS A 19 6.52 -20.76 9.81
CA LYS A 19 6.99 -19.39 9.51
C LYS A 19 5.74 -18.53 9.39
N LYS A 20 5.38 -17.90 10.50
CA LYS A 20 4.37 -16.86 10.63
C LYS A 20 4.39 -16.03 9.37
N ASN A 21 3.26 -15.92 8.67
CA ASN A 21 3.05 -14.96 7.60
C ASN A 21 3.38 -13.58 8.18
N LYS A 22 4.66 -13.18 8.06
CA LYS A 22 5.07 -11.81 8.27
C LYS A 22 4.26 -11.09 7.22
N LYS A 23 3.29 -10.27 7.65
CA LYS A 23 2.58 -9.36 6.73
C LYS A 23 3.67 -8.78 5.86
N GLN A 24 3.65 -9.09 4.57
CA GLN A 24 4.68 -8.63 3.67
C GLN A 24 4.54 -7.12 3.66
N GLU A 25 5.41 -6.45 4.41
CA GLU A 25 5.50 -5.00 4.39
C GLU A 25 5.82 -4.64 2.94
N ARG A 26 5.12 -3.63 2.41
CA ARG A 26 5.38 -3.14 1.06
C ARG A 26 6.86 -2.84 0.94
N THR A 27 7.47 -3.19 -0.18
CA THR A 27 8.86 -2.81 -0.41
C THR A 27 8.99 -1.29 -0.51
N ALA A 28 10.21 -0.79 -0.41
CA ALA A 28 10.45 0.65 -0.59
C ALA A 28 10.02 1.10 -1.98
N GLU A 29 10.26 0.28 -3.01
CA GLU A 29 9.87 0.53 -4.40
C GLU A 29 8.35 0.55 -4.58
N GLU A 30 7.64 -0.42 -3.99
CA GLU A 30 6.17 -0.45 -4.03
C GLU A 30 5.56 0.76 -3.33
N THR A 31 6.18 1.19 -2.23
CA THR A 31 5.76 2.39 -1.48
C THR A 31 6.02 3.65 -2.30
N ALA A 32 7.20 3.78 -2.91
CA ALA A 32 7.56 4.91 -3.76
C ALA A 32 6.60 5.02 -4.97
N MET A 33 6.34 3.90 -5.65
CA MET A 33 5.41 3.86 -6.78
C MET A 33 3.99 4.30 -6.40
N LEU A 34 3.50 3.88 -5.22
CA LEU A 34 2.19 4.27 -4.72
C LEU A 34 2.13 5.78 -4.42
N VAL A 35 3.17 6.31 -3.79
CA VAL A 35 3.28 7.76 -3.50
C VAL A 35 3.33 8.56 -4.81
N GLU A 36 4.17 8.16 -5.77
CA GLU A 36 4.27 8.82 -7.08
C GLU A 36 2.93 8.84 -7.82
N GLN A 37 2.22 7.71 -7.85
CA GLN A 37 0.90 7.64 -8.47
C GLN A 37 -0.10 8.61 -7.79
N PHE A 38 -0.04 8.72 -6.46
CA PHE A 38 -0.93 9.62 -5.73
C PHE A 38 -0.58 11.09 -6.00
N MET A 39 0.71 11.42 -6.00
CA MET A 39 1.21 12.76 -6.31
C MET A 39 0.79 13.21 -7.71
N ALA A 40 0.89 12.35 -8.72
CA ALA A 40 0.44 12.65 -10.08
C ALA A 40 -1.06 12.99 -10.14
N ARG A 41 -1.90 12.26 -9.38
CA ARG A 41 -3.35 12.53 -9.33
C ARG A 41 -3.67 13.84 -8.60
N LEU A 42 -2.92 14.17 -7.55
CA LEU A 42 -3.07 15.44 -6.83
C LEU A 42 -2.63 16.63 -7.69
N GLU A 43 -1.58 16.46 -8.50
CA GLU A 43 -1.10 17.50 -9.42
C GLU A 43 -2.17 17.86 -10.45
N VAL A 44 -2.80 16.86 -11.08
CA VAL A 44 -3.93 17.07 -12.00
C VAL A 44 -5.07 17.81 -11.30
N ALA A 45 -5.48 17.36 -10.11
CA ALA A 45 -6.55 18.02 -9.37
C ALA A 45 -6.22 19.47 -9.00
N ALA A 46 -4.95 19.77 -8.73
CA ALA A 46 -4.49 21.12 -8.45
C ALA A 46 -4.49 22.02 -9.69
N GLU A 47 -4.08 21.51 -10.84
CA GLU A 47 -4.12 22.23 -12.12
C GLU A 47 -5.57 22.52 -12.56
N GLU A 48 -6.44 21.52 -12.51
CA GLU A 48 -7.87 21.68 -12.83
C GLU A 48 -8.55 22.71 -11.92
N ASP A 49 -8.29 22.66 -10.61
CA ASP A 49 -8.83 23.64 -9.67
C ASP A 49 -8.27 25.05 -9.92
N ALA A 50 -6.99 25.18 -10.34
CA ALA A 50 -6.42 26.47 -10.72
C ALA A 50 -7.15 27.04 -11.94
N GLU A 51 -7.48 26.21 -12.93
CA GLU A 51 -8.24 26.63 -14.11
C GLU A 51 -9.70 26.96 -13.77
N LEU A 52 -10.37 26.19 -12.92
CA LEU A 52 -11.71 26.51 -12.42
C LEU A 52 -11.72 27.87 -11.69
N ASN A 53 -10.73 28.13 -10.84
CA ASN A 53 -10.58 29.43 -10.18
C ASN A 53 -10.39 30.56 -11.20
N ARG A 54 -9.59 30.37 -12.26
CA ARG A 54 -9.44 31.37 -13.35
C ARG A 54 -10.75 31.65 -14.08
N GLN A 55 -11.59 30.63 -14.22
CA GLN A 55 -12.93 30.74 -14.82
C GLN A 55 -14.00 31.24 -13.84
N ALA A 56 -13.65 31.62 -12.61
CA ALA A 56 -14.57 31.97 -11.53
C ALA A 56 -15.61 30.88 -11.21
N LYS A 57 -15.24 29.61 -11.41
CA LYS A 57 -16.03 28.43 -11.06
C LYS A 57 -15.52 27.83 -9.74
N PRO A 58 -16.37 27.12 -8.98
CA PRO A 58 -15.95 26.45 -7.76
C PRO A 58 -14.86 25.39 -8.01
N ALA A 59 -13.72 25.53 -7.34
CA ALA A 59 -12.63 24.56 -7.31
C ALA A 59 -12.91 23.47 -6.25
N ILE A 60 -13.33 22.29 -6.72
CA ILE A 60 -13.81 21.20 -5.86
C ILE A 60 -13.00 19.91 -6.00
N ASN A 61 -12.05 19.83 -6.95
CA ASN A 61 -11.38 18.58 -7.27
C ASN A 61 -10.37 18.19 -6.20
N LYS A 62 -9.60 19.13 -5.64
CA LYS A 62 -8.75 18.85 -4.47
C LYS A 62 -9.56 18.39 -3.26
N LEU A 63 -10.74 18.99 -3.02
CA LEU A 63 -11.61 18.62 -1.90
C LEU A 63 -12.14 17.19 -2.04
N LYS A 64 -12.50 16.76 -3.27
CA LYS A 64 -12.94 15.38 -3.55
C LYS A 64 -11.84 14.35 -3.31
N MET A 65 -10.57 14.74 -3.42
CA MET A 65 -9.43 13.85 -3.20
C MET A 65 -9.05 13.69 -1.72
N LEU A 66 -9.53 14.58 -0.83
CA LEU A 66 -9.19 14.56 0.60
C LEU A 66 -9.50 13.24 1.32
N PRO A 67 -10.66 12.57 1.13
CA PRO A 67 -10.93 11.30 1.80
C PRO A 67 -9.89 10.24 1.42
N MET A 68 -9.60 10.11 0.12
CA MET A 68 -8.62 9.15 -0.38
C MET A 68 -7.20 9.47 0.13
N LEU A 69 -6.81 10.75 0.19
CA LEU A 69 -5.52 11.17 0.72
C LEU A 69 -5.40 10.84 2.21
N THR A 70 -6.48 11.05 2.98
CA THR A 70 -6.53 10.74 4.40
C THR A 70 -6.35 9.25 4.64
N ASP A 71 -7.03 8.41 3.85
CA ASP A 71 -6.92 6.94 3.93
C ASP A 71 -5.51 6.45 3.61
N VAL A 72 -4.80 7.11 2.69
CA VAL A 72 -3.42 6.74 2.30
C VAL A 72 -2.39 7.14 3.35
N LEU A 73 -2.62 8.25 4.08
CA LEU A 73 -1.67 8.79 5.06
C LEU A 73 -1.91 8.34 6.51
N SER A 74 -3.01 7.62 6.78
CA SER A 74 -3.38 7.11 8.12
C SER A 74 -2.74 5.76 8.44
#